data_AF-A0A259SG40-F1
#
_entry.id   AF-A0A259SG40-F1
#
_cell.length_a   1.000
_cell.length_b   1.000
_cell.length_c   1.000
_cell.angle_alpha   90.00
_cell.angle_beta   90.00
_cell.angle_gamma   90.00
#
_symmetry.space_group_name_H-M   'P 1'
#
loop_
_entity.id
_entity.type
_entity.pdbx_description
1 polymer ?
#
loop_
_entity_poly.entity_id
_entity_poly.type
_entity_poly.pdbx_seq_one_letter_code
_entity_poly.pdbx_strand_id
1 'polypeptide(L)' 'MSTLTDTARLTDRHGAVHALPAAEAEAQVRADDRAHVFHSWSAQALIDPVPVAAGEGSTFWDYQGNAYLDF' A
#
# COMPACT_ATOMS: atom_id res chain seq x y z
N MET A 1 18.77 -19.30 15.53
CA MET A 1 17.36 -18.87 15.49
C MET A 1 17.27 -17.82 14.39
N SER A 2 16.99 -18.24 13.16
CA SER A 2 17.02 -17.37 11.98
C SER A 2 15.66 -16.69 11.85
N THR A 3 15.54 -15.43 12.25
CA THR A 3 14.37 -14.61 11.92
C THR A 3 14.43 -14.32 10.43
N LEU A 4 13.73 -15.13 9.63
CA LEU A 4 13.32 -14.69 8.30
C LEU A 4 12.42 -13.48 8.55
N THR A 5 12.87 -12.28 8.16
CA THR A 5 11.99 -11.13 8.04
C THR A 5 10.90 -11.54 7.06
N ASP A 6 9.71 -11.88 7.55
CA ASP A 6 8.58 -12.14 6.67
C ASP A 6 8.19 -10.79 6.06
N THR A 7 8.68 -10.55 4.85
CA THR A 7 8.35 -9.34 4.13
C THR A 7 6.86 -9.38 3.83
N ALA A 8 6.12 -8.36 4.27
CA ALA A 8 4.69 -8.26 4.06
C ALA A 8 4.33 -8.47 2.58
N ARG A 9 3.19 -9.13 2.34
CA ARG A 9 2.72 -9.51 1.01
C ARG A 9 1.40 -8.82 0.70
N LEU A 10 1.28 -8.36 -0.53
CA LEU A 10 0.10 -7.76 -1.11
C LEU A 10 -0.65 -8.82 -1.91
N THR A 11 -1.98 -8.87 -1.81
CA THR A 11 -2.83 -9.58 -2.79
C THR A 11 -3.53 -8.56 -3.66
N ASP A 12 -3.35 -8.63 -4.98
CA ASP A 12 -3.96 -7.68 -5.90
C ASP A 12 -5.43 -8.03 -6.24
N ARG A 13 -6.07 -7.19 -7.08
CA ARG A 13 -7.47 -7.37 -7.50
C ARG A 13 -7.73 -8.66 -8.31
N HIS A 14 -6.67 -9.29 -8.82
CA HIS A 14 -6.72 -10.54 -9.58
C HIS A 14 -6.40 -11.76 -8.69
N GLY A 15 -6.17 -11.54 -7.39
CA GLY A 15 -5.80 -12.58 -6.44
C GLY A 15 -4.33 -13.00 -6.53
N ALA A 16 -3.50 -12.29 -7.30
CA ALA A 16 -2.07 -12.59 -7.36
C ALA A 16 -1.37 -12.03 -6.11
N VAL A 17 -0.44 -12.81 -5.57
CA VAL A 17 0.34 -12.44 -4.39
C VAL A 17 1.68 -11.86 -4.82
N HIS A 18 1.96 -10.64 -4.35
CA HIS A 18 3.18 -9.89 -4.62
C HIS A 18 3.99 -9.72 -3.34
N ALA A 19 5.30 -9.96 -3.42
CA ALA A 19 6.21 -9.54 -2.36
C ALA A 19 6.46 -8.03 -2.46
N LEU A 20 6.61 -7.35 -1.32
CA LEU A 20 7.04 -5.96 -1.29
C LEU A 20 8.58 -5.86 -1.40
N PRO A 21 9.14 -4.82 -2.03
CA PRO A 21 8.43 -3.70 -2.69
C PRO A 21 7.78 -4.08 -4.02
N ALA A 22 6.66 -3.44 -4.36
CA ALA A 22 5.85 -3.72 -5.55
C ALA A 22 5.50 -2.43 -6.33
N ALA A 23 6.52 -1.80 -6.92
CA ALA A 23 6.40 -0.48 -7.56
C ALA A 23 5.39 -0.42 -8.72
N GLU A 24 5.28 -1.47 -9.54
CA GLU A 24 4.31 -1.50 -10.64
C GLU A 24 2.86 -1.53 -10.14
N ALA A 25 2.61 -2.31 -9.08
CA ALA A 25 1.31 -2.35 -8.43
C ALA A 25 0.97 -1.01 -7.76
N GLU A 26 1.96 -0.34 -7.15
CA GLU A 26 1.78 0.99 -6.58
C GLU A 26 1.36 2.00 -7.65
N ALA A 27 2.08 2.03 -8.78
CA ALA A 27 1.80 2.94 -9.88
C ALA A 27 0.38 2.76 -10.42
N GLN A 28 -0.08 1.51 -10.56
CA GLN A 28 -1.44 1.22 -10.98
C GLN A 28 -2.48 1.71 -9.96
N VAL A 29 -2.25 1.46 -8.66
CA VAL A 29 -3.18 1.90 -7.61
C VAL A 29 -3.25 3.41 -7.53
N ARG A 30 -2.12 4.12 -7.60
CA ARG A 30 -2.11 5.60 -7.64
C ARG A 30 -2.83 6.15 -8.86
N ALA A 31 -2.65 5.54 -10.04
CA ALA A 31 -3.32 5.96 -11.26
C ALA A 31 -4.84 5.79 -11.15
N ASP A 32 -5.29 4.64 -10.65
CA ASP A 32 -6.71 4.35 -10.48
C ASP A 32 -7.36 5.25 -9.42
N ASP A 33 -6.67 5.46 -8.29
CA ASP A 33 -7.10 6.39 -7.24
C ASP A 33 -7.30 7.80 -7.80
N ARG A 34 -6.29 8.32 -8.51
CA ARG A 34 -6.31 9.66 -9.09
C ARG A 34 -7.43 9.85 -10.12
N ALA A 35 -7.75 8.80 -10.87
CA ALA A 35 -8.74 8.84 -11.93
C ALA A 35 -10.18 8.68 -11.42
N HIS A 36 -10.39 8.02 -10.28
CA HIS A 36 -11.70 7.48 -9.92
C HIS A 36 -12.14 7.71 -8.47
N VAL A 37 -11.24 8.09 -7.56
CA VAL A 37 -11.55 8.26 -6.14
C VAL A 37 -11.57 9.75 -5.78
N PHE A 38 -12.68 10.19 -5.17
CA PHE A 38 -12.78 11.51 -4.57
C PHE A 38 -12.57 11.39 -3.07
N HIS A 39 -11.44 11.89 -2.57
CA HIS A 39 -11.05 11.73 -1.16
C HIS A 39 -11.85 12.66 -0.24
N SER A 40 -12.41 12.11 0.84
CA SER A 40 -13.12 12.93 1.82
C SER A 40 -12.20 13.96 2.48
N TRP A 41 -12.78 15.10 2.85
CA TRP A 41 -12.11 16.19 3.58
C TRP A 41 -10.77 16.67 3.01
N SER A 42 -10.60 16.53 1.69
CA SER A 42 -9.34 16.81 1.02
C SER A 42 -9.52 17.78 -0.13
N ALA A 43 -8.55 18.67 -0.30
CA ALA A 43 -8.41 19.44 -1.54
C ALA A 43 -7.78 18.53 -2.60
N GLN A 44 -8.60 18.04 -3.54
CA GLN A 44 -8.22 16.97 -4.48
C GLN A 44 -6.97 17.26 -5.35
N ALA A 45 -6.61 18.53 -5.54
CA ALA A 45 -5.45 18.92 -6.33
C ALA A 45 -4.13 18.96 -5.54
N LEU A 46 -4.19 18.85 -4.20
CA LEU A 46 -3.06 19.08 -3.30
C LEU A 46 -2.60 17.83 -2.54
N ILE A 47 -3.35 16.74 -2.61
CA ILE A 47 -3.02 15.50 -1.90
C ILE A 47 -2.27 14.52 -2.81
N ASP A 48 -1.34 13.79 -2.21
CA ASP A 48 -0.70 12.60 -2.77
C ASP A 48 -0.76 11.49 -1.71
N PRO A 49 -1.92 10.82 -1.57
CA PRO A 49 -2.11 9.83 -0.51
C PRO A 49 -1.13 8.67 -0.66
N VAL A 50 -0.67 8.10 0.45
CA VAL A 50 0.19 6.90 0.44
C VAL A 50 -0.71 5.67 0.33
N PRO A 51 -0.58 4.86 -0.74
CA PRO A 51 -1.33 3.61 -0.85
C PRO A 51 -0.82 2.59 0.17
N VAL A 52 -1.75 1.98 0.91
CA VAL A 52 -1.46 0.89 1.85
C VAL A 52 -1.51 -0.44 1.09
N ALA A 53 -0.47 -1.25 1.23
CA ALA A 53 -0.30 -2.52 0.54
C ALA A 53 -0.73 -3.73 1.38
N ALA A 54 -0.48 -3.68 2.69
CA ALA A 54 -0.77 -4.76 3.63
C ALA A 54 -0.98 -4.21 5.05
N GLY A 55 -1.61 -5.02 5.92
CA GLY A 55 -1.78 -4.71 7.33
C GLY A 55 -1.86 -5.96 8.20
N GLU A 56 -1.25 -5.91 9.39
CA GLU A 56 -1.22 -6.97 10.39
C GLU A 56 -1.15 -6.36 11.79
N GLY A 57 -2.10 -6.75 12.66
CA GLY A 57 -2.23 -6.14 13.99
C GLY A 57 -2.40 -4.62 13.89
N SER A 58 -1.56 -3.86 14.60
CA SER A 58 -1.50 -2.40 14.55
C SER A 58 -0.40 -1.87 13.61
N THR A 59 0.07 -2.68 12.67
CA THR A 59 1.10 -2.27 11.69
C THR A 59 0.54 -2.35 10.28
N PHE A 60 0.85 -1.37 9.44
CA PHE A 60 0.58 -1.42 8.01
C PHE A 60 1.83 -1.13 7.20
N TRP A 61 1.84 -1.59 5.95
CA TRP A 61 2.95 -1.41 5.02
C TRP A 61 2.51 -0.65 3.78
N ASP A 62 3.36 0.25 3.30
CA ASP A 62 3.22 0.81 1.95
C ASP A 62 3.80 -0.12 0.88
N TYR A 63 3.66 0.25 -0.39
CA TYR A 63 4.15 -0.57 -1.51
C TYR A 63 5.68 -0.63 -1.63
N GLN A 64 6.42 0.19 -0.88
CA GLN A 64 7.87 0.16 -0.82
C GLN A 64 8.37 -0.76 0.31
N GLY A 65 7.46 -1.32 1.11
CA GLY A 65 7.78 -2.20 2.23
C GLY A 65 8.09 -1.44 3.53
N ASN A 66 7.85 -0.13 3.60
CA ASN A 66 7.98 0.61 4.86
C ASN A 66 6.85 0.20 5.79
N ALA A 67 7.18 -0.12 7.04
CA ALA A 67 6.22 -0.47 8.09
C ALA A 67 5.89 0.77 8.94
N TYR A 68 4.62 0.99 9.22
CA TYR A 68 4.10 2.07 10.04
C TYR A 68 3.25 1.51 11.17
N LEU A 69 3.42 2.05 12.38
CA LEU A 69 2.54 1.77 13.52
C LEU A 69 1.30 2.66 13.43
N ASP A 70 0.12 2.07 13.58
CA ASP A 70 -1.18 2.74 13.63
C ASP A 70 -1.56 3.02 15.10
N PHE A 71 -1.50 4.29 15.53
CA PHE A 71 -1.67 4.74 16.92
C PHE A 71 -2.74 5.81 17.09
#